data_AF-A0A2G6MNU0-F1
#
_entry.id   AF-A0A2G6MNU0-F1
#
_cell.length_a   1.000
_cell.length_b   1.000
_cell.length_c   1.000
_cell.angle_alpha   90.00
_cell.angle_beta   90.00
_cell.angle_gamma   90.00
#
_symmetry.space_group_name_H-M   'P 1'
#
loop_
_entity.id
_entity.type
_entity.pdbx_description
1 polymer ?
#
loop_
_entity_poly.entity_id
_entity_poly.type
_entity_poly.pdbx_seq_one_letter_code
_entity_poly.pdbx_strand_id
1 'polypeptide(L)'
;MLFNGDQTLSGTGQIILSDKVTNLISMASYGQTITQEADHTIRGAGQLLSNRGNMVNQGKIIAEGTAALTIDPHANLGFENQGLVSAQGTGGLTHIGSYLQTAGETVVNSLMTVKSNGDFLLQGGGLSGNGVLNFTTDGKGVINSQGTVNPGSSLGKLTIDGNYIQETDGELLIELAGDEQGITYDLLDISGDATLAGTLSVDLLDYTPNVGDIFTIIMAQSIGITPFDALNILDSGILFDVVYTDTDVQLIVSAVPVPSGFLLLISGLLSVTWIKRRVS
;
A
#
# COMPACT_ATOMS: atom_id res chain seq x y z
N MET A 1 -31.77 2.23 3.79
CA MET A 1 -32.02 0.97 4.52
C MET A 1 -31.73 1.21 5.98
N LEU A 2 -32.63 0.78 6.86
CA LEU A 2 -32.48 0.89 8.32
C LEU A 2 -32.58 -0.52 8.91
N PHE A 3 -31.54 -0.95 9.61
CA PHE A 3 -31.48 -2.27 10.23
C PHE A 3 -31.74 -2.21 11.74
N ASN A 4 -32.22 -3.29 12.34
CA ASN A 4 -32.49 -3.35 13.78
C ASN A 4 -31.88 -4.62 14.39
N GLY A 5 -31.00 -4.44 15.36
CA GLY A 5 -30.15 -5.51 15.87
C GLY A 5 -28.90 -5.67 15.00
N ASP A 6 -27.97 -6.50 15.46
CA ASP A 6 -26.83 -6.91 14.63
C ASP A 6 -27.36 -7.62 13.38
N GLN A 7 -26.70 -7.41 12.24
CA GLN A 7 -27.12 -7.97 10.95
C GLN A 7 -25.97 -8.66 10.24
N THR A 8 -26.32 -9.66 9.45
CA THR A 8 -25.41 -10.30 8.50
C THR A 8 -25.93 -10.09 7.09
N LEU A 9 -25.10 -9.51 6.21
CA LEU A 9 -25.33 -9.42 4.77
C LEU A 9 -24.54 -10.55 4.11
N SER A 10 -25.23 -11.61 3.70
CA SER A 10 -24.63 -12.83 3.15
C SER A 10 -25.07 -13.14 1.72
N GLY A 11 -24.41 -14.12 1.11
CA GLY A 11 -24.64 -14.55 -0.26
C GLY A 11 -23.99 -13.63 -1.30
N THR A 12 -24.08 -14.02 -2.56
CA THR A 12 -23.40 -13.35 -3.70
C THR A 12 -24.14 -12.09 -4.19
N GLY A 13 -25.09 -11.57 -3.39
CA GLY A 13 -25.93 -10.45 -3.74
C GLY A 13 -25.21 -9.10 -3.67
N GLN A 14 -25.89 -8.05 -4.12
CA GLN A 14 -25.36 -6.70 -4.05
C GLN A 14 -26.40 -5.72 -3.51
N ILE A 15 -25.94 -4.77 -2.70
CA ILE A 15 -26.63 -3.50 -2.46
C ILE A 15 -26.01 -2.45 -3.38
N ILE A 16 -26.80 -1.97 -4.34
CA ILE A 16 -26.39 -0.94 -5.29
C ILE A 16 -27.03 0.38 -4.88
N LEU A 17 -26.22 1.31 -4.40
CA LEU A 17 -26.63 2.66 -4.07
C LEU A 17 -26.55 3.53 -5.33
N SER A 18 -27.53 4.42 -5.53
CA SER A 18 -27.49 5.39 -6.63
C SER A 18 -26.30 6.36 -6.48
N ASP A 19 -25.96 7.13 -7.52
CA ASP A 19 -24.88 8.13 -7.41
C ASP A 19 -25.36 9.41 -6.69
N LYS A 20 -25.71 9.26 -5.40
CA LYS A 20 -26.23 10.33 -4.55
C LYS A 20 -25.71 10.20 -3.12
N VAL A 21 -25.23 11.31 -2.56
CA VAL A 21 -24.80 11.37 -1.16
C VAL A 21 -25.92 11.07 -0.15
N THR A 22 -27.19 11.13 -0.57
CA THR A 22 -28.36 10.92 0.30
C THR A 22 -28.78 9.46 0.45
N ASN A 23 -28.18 8.51 -0.28
CA ASN A 23 -28.43 7.10 0.03
C ASN A 23 -27.90 6.81 1.44
N LEU A 24 -28.62 6.00 2.20
CA LEU A 24 -28.27 5.73 3.60
C LEU A 24 -28.47 4.24 3.91
N ILE A 25 -27.44 3.61 4.44
CA ILE A 25 -27.52 2.33 5.17
C ILE A 25 -27.16 2.65 6.62
N SER A 26 -28.05 2.39 7.57
CA SER A 26 -27.79 2.72 8.98
C SER A 26 -28.47 1.73 9.94
N MET A 27 -28.14 1.85 11.22
CA MET A 27 -28.68 1.04 12.32
C MET A 27 -29.75 1.81 13.07
N ALA A 28 -30.78 1.13 13.59
CA ALA A 28 -31.86 1.71 14.36
C ALA A 28 -31.42 2.12 15.77
N SER A 29 -30.43 1.43 16.35
CA SER A 29 -29.84 1.72 17.65
C SER A 29 -28.32 1.86 17.55
N TYR A 30 -27.72 2.59 18.49
CA TYR A 30 -26.28 2.84 18.51
C TYR A 30 -25.47 1.57 18.80
N GLY A 31 -24.32 1.44 18.14
CA GLY A 31 -23.29 0.43 18.45
C GLY A 31 -23.57 -0.99 17.94
N GLN A 32 -24.69 -1.20 17.23
CA GLN A 32 -24.98 -2.49 16.57
C GLN A 32 -24.08 -2.69 15.36
N THR A 33 -23.78 -3.94 15.02
CA THR A 33 -22.81 -4.29 13.97
C THR A 33 -23.49 -4.88 12.73
N ILE A 34 -23.05 -4.42 11.55
CA ILE A 34 -23.33 -5.09 10.27
C ILE A 34 -22.09 -5.93 9.89
N THR A 35 -22.25 -7.24 9.81
CA THR A 35 -21.24 -8.12 9.20
C THR A 35 -21.59 -8.33 7.74
N GLN A 36 -20.73 -7.87 6.83
CA GLN A 36 -20.85 -8.15 5.41
C GLN A 36 -19.94 -9.32 5.04
N GLU A 37 -20.52 -10.46 4.67
CA GLU A 37 -19.79 -11.70 4.35
C GLU A 37 -19.07 -11.62 2.99
N ALA A 38 -18.11 -12.52 2.78
CA ALA A 38 -17.13 -12.51 1.68
C ALA A 38 -17.69 -12.32 0.27
N ASP A 39 -18.84 -12.90 -0.03
CA ASP A 39 -19.40 -12.87 -1.38
C ASP A 39 -20.34 -11.68 -1.64
N HIS A 40 -20.70 -10.92 -0.60
CA HIS A 40 -21.64 -9.82 -0.73
C HIS A 40 -20.95 -8.53 -1.17
N THR A 41 -21.63 -7.71 -1.97
CA THR A 41 -21.12 -6.39 -2.42
C THR A 41 -22.01 -5.23 -1.97
N ILE A 42 -21.41 -4.15 -1.50
CA ILE A 42 -22.03 -2.81 -1.39
C ILE A 42 -21.29 -1.90 -2.35
N ARG A 43 -22.01 -1.18 -3.23
CA ARG A 43 -21.38 -0.26 -4.19
C ARG A 43 -22.21 0.97 -4.48
N GLY A 44 -21.56 2.03 -4.97
CA GLY A 44 -22.19 3.30 -5.34
C GLY A 44 -21.76 4.44 -4.43
N ALA A 45 -22.69 5.36 -4.11
CA ALA A 45 -22.44 6.54 -3.29
C ALA A 45 -23.50 6.68 -2.18
N GLY A 46 -23.19 7.45 -1.13
CA GLY A 46 -24.09 7.64 0.01
C GLY A 46 -23.38 7.56 1.36
N GLN A 47 -24.13 7.19 2.40
CA GLN A 47 -23.61 7.02 3.75
C GLN A 47 -23.87 5.61 4.28
N LEU A 48 -22.83 4.99 4.83
CA LEU A 48 -22.89 3.78 5.63
C LEU A 48 -22.76 4.17 7.12
N LEU A 49 -23.60 3.54 7.94
CA LEU A 49 -23.65 3.62 9.41
C LEU A 49 -24.12 4.96 9.97
N SER A 50 -23.61 6.10 9.48
CA SER A 50 -24.01 7.48 9.87
C SER A 50 -23.90 7.74 11.37
N ASN A 51 -22.76 7.34 11.96
CA ASN A 51 -22.43 7.38 13.38
C ASN A 51 -23.44 6.62 14.26
N ARG A 52 -24.10 5.58 13.72
CA ARG A 52 -25.07 4.77 14.47
C ARG A 52 -24.65 3.31 14.66
N GLY A 53 -23.83 2.76 13.77
CA GLY A 53 -23.48 1.34 13.82
C GLY A 53 -21.99 1.12 13.65
N ASN A 54 -21.60 -0.14 13.79
CA ASN A 54 -20.29 -0.66 13.45
C ASN A 54 -20.41 -1.57 12.22
N MET A 55 -19.30 -1.92 11.59
CA MET A 55 -19.26 -2.83 10.46
C MET A 55 -17.99 -3.66 10.43
N VAL A 56 -18.15 -4.95 10.12
CA VAL A 56 -17.07 -5.83 9.71
C VAL A 56 -17.30 -6.15 8.23
N ASN A 57 -16.40 -5.72 7.37
CA ASN A 57 -16.45 -6.02 5.94
C ASN A 57 -15.53 -7.19 5.61
N GLN A 58 -16.08 -8.36 5.33
CA GLN A 58 -15.36 -9.48 4.71
C GLN A 58 -15.62 -9.52 3.18
N GLY A 59 -16.69 -8.87 2.74
CA GLY A 59 -17.06 -8.77 1.33
C GLY A 59 -16.40 -7.59 0.60
N LYS A 60 -17.16 -6.96 -0.30
CA LYS A 60 -16.69 -5.84 -1.12
C LYS A 60 -17.47 -4.55 -0.83
N ILE A 61 -16.77 -3.46 -0.58
CA ILE A 61 -17.32 -2.10 -0.55
C ILE A 61 -16.63 -1.27 -1.64
N ILE A 62 -17.40 -0.75 -2.59
CA ILE A 62 -16.84 -0.07 -3.78
C ILE A 62 -17.45 1.33 -3.92
N ALA A 63 -16.63 2.35 -3.71
CA ALA A 63 -16.94 3.75 -4.01
C ALA A 63 -16.55 4.05 -5.47
N GLU A 64 -17.54 4.03 -6.37
CA GLU A 64 -17.35 4.12 -7.83
C GLU A 64 -18.05 5.31 -8.48
N GLY A 65 -18.85 6.05 -7.71
CA GLY A 65 -19.64 7.17 -8.19
C GLY A 65 -18.88 8.49 -8.31
N THR A 66 -19.57 9.50 -8.84
CA THR A 66 -19.09 10.90 -8.81
C THR A 66 -19.47 11.58 -7.49
N ALA A 67 -20.47 11.06 -6.78
CA ALA A 67 -20.74 11.38 -5.39
C ALA A 67 -19.93 10.48 -4.46
N ALA A 68 -19.55 11.00 -3.30
CA ALA A 68 -18.77 10.26 -2.31
C ALA A 68 -19.57 9.13 -1.66
N LEU A 69 -18.88 8.03 -1.33
CA LEU A 69 -19.34 7.07 -0.33
C LEU A 69 -18.69 7.41 1.02
N THR A 70 -19.49 7.64 2.05
CA THR A 70 -19.02 7.89 3.42
C THR A 70 -19.25 6.68 4.30
N ILE A 71 -18.23 6.24 5.01
CA ILE A 71 -18.30 5.25 6.09
C ILE A 71 -18.12 5.99 7.40
N ASP A 72 -19.14 5.98 8.25
CA ASP A 72 -19.18 6.74 9.50
C ASP A 72 -19.60 5.82 10.64
N PRO A 73 -18.68 4.98 11.17
CA PRO A 73 -18.97 4.09 12.28
C PRO A 73 -19.26 4.86 13.57
N HIS A 74 -19.97 4.23 14.50
CA HIS A 74 -20.29 4.83 15.79
C HIS A 74 -19.07 4.93 16.72
N ALA A 75 -18.30 3.83 16.80
CA ALA A 75 -17.04 3.81 17.53
C ALA A 75 -15.88 4.23 16.61
N ASN A 76 -14.83 4.83 17.18
CA ASN A 76 -13.65 5.26 16.41
C ASN A 76 -12.97 4.11 15.65
N LEU A 77 -13.04 2.88 16.16
CA LEU A 77 -12.61 1.65 15.50
C LEU A 77 -13.81 0.73 15.23
N GLY A 78 -14.97 1.31 14.98
CA GLY A 78 -16.21 0.59 14.71
C GLY A 78 -16.29 0.07 13.27
N PHE A 79 -15.26 0.27 12.44
CA PHE A 79 -15.17 -0.30 11.11
C PHE A 79 -13.90 -1.15 11.01
N GLU A 80 -14.06 -2.41 10.60
CA GLU A 80 -12.97 -3.34 10.34
C GLU A 80 -13.10 -3.91 8.92
N ASN A 81 -12.05 -3.77 8.13
CA ASN A 81 -11.94 -4.40 6.82
C ASN A 81 -11.12 -5.70 6.90
N GLN A 82 -11.76 -6.78 6.48
CA GLN A 82 -11.21 -8.12 6.25
C GLN A 82 -11.38 -8.57 4.79
N GLY A 83 -12.04 -7.74 3.96
CA GLY A 83 -12.35 -7.99 2.56
C GLY A 83 -11.80 -6.87 1.68
N LEU A 84 -12.53 -6.48 0.64
CA LEU A 84 -12.14 -5.39 -0.27
C LEU A 84 -12.86 -4.09 0.09
N VAL A 85 -12.09 -3.00 0.22
CA VAL A 85 -12.58 -1.63 0.09
C VAL A 85 -11.89 -0.98 -1.12
N SER A 86 -12.65 -0.44 -2.06
CA SER A 86 -12.11 0.23 -3.26
C SER A 86 -12.65 1.64 -3.41
N ALA A 87 -11.75 2.62 -3.49
CA ALA A 87 -12.04 4.02 -3.79
C ALA A 87 -11.58 4.34 -5.23
N GLN A 88 -12.49 4.16 -6.20
CA GLN A 88 -12.18 4.27 -7.63
C GLN A 88 -12.98 5.35 -8.37
N GLY A 89 -14.10 5.81 -7.79
CA GLY A 89 -14.91 6.89 -8.33
C GLY A 89 -14.34 8.26 -8.00
N THR A 90 -14.60 9.26 -8.85
CA THR A 90 -14.11 10.64 -8.64
C THR A 90 -14.73 11.34 -7.43
N GLY A 91 -15.86 10.83 -6.92
CA GLY A 91 -16.43 11.29 -5.65
C GLY A 91 -15.63 10.83 -4.43
N GLY A 92 -14.81 9.78 -4.59
CA GLY A 92 -13.97 9.22 -3.54
C GLY A 92 -14.72 8.47 -2.44
N LEU A 93 -13.93 7.97 -1.49
CA LEU A 93 -14.39 7.39 -0.24
C LEU A 93 -14.02 8.30 0.93
N THR A 94 -14.95 8.57 1.84
CA THR A 94 -14.65 9.25 3.10
C THR A 94 -14.86 8.28 4.25
N HIS A 95 -13.85 8.13 5.11
CA HIS A 95 -13.96 7.40 6.37
C HIS A 95 -13.89 8.37 7.54
N ILE A 96 -14.77 8.21 8.52
CA ILE A 96 -14.81 9.04 9.73
C ILE A 96 -14.26 8.23 10.91
N GLY A 97 -13.28 8.80 11.62
CA GLY A 97 -12.55 8.08 12.67
C GLY A 97 -11.42 7.23 12.10
N SER A 98 -10.88 6.33 12.90
CA SER A 98 -9.77 5.46 12.49
C SER A 98 -10.26 4.32 11.60
N TYR A 99 -9.49 4.01 10.56
CA TYR A 99 -9.78 2.92 9.64
C TYR A 99 -8.94 1.72 10.05
N LEU A 100 -9.56 0.56 10.33
CA LEU A 100 -8.85 -0.66 10.69
C LEU A 100 -8.92 -1.68 9.55
N GLN A 101 -7.76 -2.13 9.08
CA GLN A 101 -7.59 -3.24 8.15
C GLN A 101 -6.89 -4.40 8.89
N THR A 102 -7.50 -5.59 8.89
CA THR A 102 -6.93 -6.79 9.53
C THR A 102 -6.68 -7.94 8.56
N ALA A 103 -7.34 -7.93 7.40
CA ALA A 103 -7.13 -8.87 6.29
C ALA A 103 -7.72 -8.29 5.00
N GLY A 104 -7.52 -8.90 3.83
CA GLY A 104 -8.08 -8.39 2.57
C GLY A 104 -7.30 -7.19 2.02
N GLU A 105 -7.97 -6.27 1.33
CA GLU A 105 -7.33 -5.19 0.58
C GLU A 105 -8.09 -3.86 0.70
N THR A 106 -7.36 -2.75 0.81
CA THR A 106 -7.87 -1.43 0.48
C THR A 106 -7.17 -0.89 -0.78
N VAL A 107 -7.95 -0.57 -1.81
CA VAL A 107 -7.45 -0.02 -3.08
C VAL A 107 -7.87 1.43 -3.23
N VAL A 108 -6.91 2.35 -3.28
CA VAL A 108 -7.12 3.79 -3.44
C VAL A 108 -6.70 4.21 -4.85
N ASN A 109 -7.61 4.14 -5.81
CA ASN A 109 -7.36 4.51 -7.21
C ASN A 109 -7.81 5.93 -7.58
N SER A 110 -8.57 6.58 -6.70
CA SER A 110 -8.93 7.98 -6.82
C SER A 110 -8.62 8.70 -5.50
N LEU A 111 -9.64 9.09 -4.73
CA LEU A 111 -9.46 9.75 -3.44
C LEU A 111 -10.08 8.89 -2.33
N MET A 112 -9.30 8.61 -1.29
CA MET A 112 -9.81 8.20 0.01
C MET A 112 -9.44 9.27 1.04
N THR A 113 -10.37 9.66 1.91
CA THR A 113 -10.12 10.64 2.97
C THR A 113 -10.48 10.07 4.33
N VAL A 114 -9.53 10.04 5.25
CA VAL A 114 -9.74 9.69 6.67
C VAL A 114 -9.86 10.98 7.49
N LYS A 115 -10.96 11.11 8.24
CA LYS A 115 -11.33 12.33 8.99
C LYS A 115 -11.38 12.11 10.50
N SER A 116 -11.60 13.21 11.22
CA SER A 116 -11.88 13.23 12.66
C SER A 116 -10.75 12.65 13.50
N ASN A 117 -9.51 13.04 13.19
CA ASN A 117 -8.30 12.61 13.90
C ASN A 117 -8.08 11.08 13.86
N GLY A 118 -8.53 10.43 12.78
CA GLY A 118 -8.32 9.01 12.55
C GLY A 118 -7.02 8.71 11.83
N ASP A 119 -6.41 7.58 12.18
CA ASP A 119 -5.31 6.96 11.43
C ASP A 119 -5.84 5.82 10.55
N PHE A 120 -5.06 5.42 9.55
CA PHE A 120 -5.25 4.16 8.84
C PHE A 120 -4.36 3.10 9.47
N LEU A 121 -4.97 2.15 10.17
CA LEU A 121 -4.28 1.07 10.88
C LEU A 121 -4.27 -0.18 10.00
N LEU A 122 -3.10 -0.47 9.42
CA LEU A 122 -2.87 -1.65 8.59
C LEU A 122 -2.25 -2.75 9.49
N GLN A 123 -3.11 -3.62 9.99
CA GLN A 123 -2.77 -4.75 10.87
C GLN A 123 -2.81 -6.11 10.14
N GLY A 124 -2.90 -6.08 8.82
CA GLY A 124 -2.91 -7.25 7.95
C GLY A 124 -3.57 -6.93 6.61
N GLY A 125 -3.39 -7.80 5.61
CA GLY A 125 -3.85 -7.51 4.25
C GLY A 125 -2.98 -6.46 3.56
N GLY A 126 -3.54 -5.76 2.57
CA GLY A 126 -2.80 -4.77 1.79
C GLY A 126 -3.48 -3.41 1.62
N LEU A 127 -2.63 -2.42 1.32
CA LEU A 127 -3.01 -1.08 0.87
C LEU A 127 -2.31 -0.84 -0.48
N SER A 128 -3.10 -0.58 -1.51
CA SER A 128 -2.61 -0.32 -2.86
C SER A 128 -3.38 0.81 -3.55
N GLY A 129 -2.95 1.17 -4.74
CA GLY A 129 -3.66 2.04 -5.66
C GLY A 129 -2.83 3.20 -6.20
N ASN A 130 -3.36 3.86 -7.23
CA ASN A 130 -2.73 5.00 -7.92
C ASN A 130 -3.19 6.39 -7.44
N GLY A 131 -3.91 6.44 -6.33
CA GLY A 131 -4.66 7.59 -5.86
C GLY A 131 -4.02 8.30 -4.67
N VAL A 132 -4.86 9.06 -3.97
CA VAL A 132 -4.49 9.82 -2.77
C VAL A 132 -5.26 9.29 -1.57
N LEU A 133 -4.53 8.83 -0.55
CA LEU A 133 -5.05 8.61 0.79
C LEU A 133 -4.76 9.85 1.64
N ASN A 134 -5.81 10.64 1.88
CA ASN A 134 -5.72 11.94 2.53
C ASN A 134 -6.16 11.90 4.00
N PHE A 135 -5.42 12.57 4.87
CA PHE A 135 -5.73 12.73 6.28
C PHE A 135 -6.04 14.19 6.61
N THR A 136 -7.22 14.46 7.17
CA THR A 136 -7.63 15.87 7.43
C THR A 136 -7.06 16.45 8.73
N THR A 137 -6.09 15.80 9.36
CA THR A 137 -5.54 16.21 10.65
C THR A 137 -4.04 15.98 10.65
N ASP A 138 -3.29 17.04 10.92
CA ASP A 138 -1.83 17.00 10.94
C ASP A 138 -1.30 15.91 11.90
N GLY A 139 -0.25 15.22 11.46
CA GLY A 139 0.36 14.12 12.21
C GLY A 139 -0.39 12.78 12.09
N LYS A 140 -1.50 12.72 11.34
CA LYS A 140 -2.20 11.48 11.01
C LYS A 140 -1.68 10.86 9.72
N GLY A 141 -1.90 9.56 9.60
CA GLY A 141 -1.27 8.81 8.53
C GLY A 141 -1.62 7.35 8.52
N VAL A 142 -0.81 6.61 7.77
CA VAL A 142 -0.84 5.15 7.74
C VAL A 142 0.12 4.61 8.79
N ILE A 143 -0.35 3.67 9.61
CA ILE A 143 0.46 2.86 10.52
C ILE A 143 0.38 1.43 10.02
N ASN A 144 1.45 0.98 9.35
CA ASN A 144 1.61 -0.38 8.86
C ASN A 144 2.32 -1.25 9.89
N SER A 145 1.54 -1.99 10.66
CA SER A 145 2.02 -2.86 11.73
C SER A 145 2.21 -4.32 11.30
N GLN A 146 1.49 -4.79 10.27
CA GLN A 146 1.53 -6.21 9.84
C GLN A 146 1.04 -6.44 8.40
N GLY A 147 0.73 -5.39 7.64
CA GLY A 147 0.28 -5.54 6.25
C GLY A 147 1.35 -5.17 5.23
N THR A 148 0.93 -5.20 3.96
CA THR A 148 1.77 -4.82 2.83
C THR A 148 1.23 -3.54 2.21
N VAL A 149 2.07 -2.50 2.11
CA VAL A 149 1.79 -1.36 1.23
C VAL A 149 2.41 -1.66 -0.13
N ASN A 150 1.60 -1.63 -1.20
CA ASN A 150 2.04 -1.86 -2.57
C ASN A 150 1.52 -0.70 -3.43
N PRO A 151 2.33 0.36 -3.61
CA PRO A 151 1.93 1.53 -4.38
C PRO A 151 1.53 1.14 -5.81
N GLY A 152 0.50 1.78 -6.36
CA GLY A 152 0.03 1.47 -7.71
C GLY A 152 -1.05 0.38 -7.78
N SER A 153 -1.45 0.01 -8.99
CA SER A 153 -2.38 -1.10 -9.25
C SER A 153 -1.65 -2.13 -10.10
N SER A 154 -0.72 -2.86 -9.46
CA SER A 154 0.59 -3.18 -10.00
C SER A 154 1.43 -1.91 -10.05
N LEU A 155 1.92 -1.48 -11.22
CA LEU A 155 2.75 -0.28 -11.33
C LEU A 155 2.03 1.04 -10.97
N GLY A 156 2.76 1.94 -10.33
CA GLY A 156 2.48 3.38 -10.38
C GLY A 156 2.75 4.14 -9.08
N LYS A 157 1.84 5.04 -8.69
CA LYS A 157 2.09 5.95 -7.57
C LYS A 157 0.93 5.98 -6.58
N LEU A 158 1.20 5.63 -5.34
CA LEU A 158 0.30 5.89 -4.22
C LEU A 158 0.75 7.14 -3.47
N THR A 159 -0.14 8.10 -3.28
CA THR A 159 0.12 9.27 -2.44
C THR A 159 -0.53 9.10 -1.07
N ILE A 160 0.24 9.28 -0.01
CA ILE A 160 -0.23 9.44 1.37
C ILE A 160 -0.10 10.93 1.72
N ASP A 161 -1.24 11.64 1.75
CA ASP A 161 -1.26 13.03 2.23
C ASP A 161 -1.40 13.03 3.76
N GLY A 162 -0.27 12.75 4.43
CA GLY A 162 -0.13 12.51 5.86
C GLY A 162 1.22 11.84 6.17
N ASN A 163 1.34 11.27 7.37
CA ASN A 163 2.52 10.52 7.78
C ASN A 163 2.47 9.05 7.31
N TYR A 164 3.63 8.40 7.26
CA TYR A 164 3.76 6.96 7.08
C TYR A 164 4.63 6.36 8.18
N ILE A 165 4.14 5.31 8.84
CA ILE A 165 4.91 4.54 9.81
C ILE A 165 4.82 3.08 9.41
N GLN A 166 5.96 2.48 9.06
CA GLN A 166 6.09 1.03 8.96
C GLN A 166 6.76 0.50 10.23
N GLU A 167 6.11 -0.45 10.89
CA GLU A 167 6.64 -1.15 12.05
C GLU A 167 7.34 -2.45 11.64
N THR A 168 7.90 -3.18 12.60
CA THR A 168 8.79 -4.33 12.36
C THR A 168 8.18 -5.47 11.54
N ASP A 169 6.86 -5.70 11.67
CA ASP A 169 6.17 -6.76 10.91
C ASP A 169 5.48 -6.23 9.63
N GLY A 170 5.63 -4.94 9.32
CA GLY A 170 5.11 -4.33 8.10
C GLY A 170 6.03 -4.54 6.90
N GLU A 171 5.43 -4.49 5.70
CA GLU A 171 6.12 -4.58 4.41
C GLU A 171 5.75 -3.42 3.48
N LEU A 172 6.75 -2.91 2.76
CA LEU A 172 6.57 -2.12 1.55
C LEU A 172 7.01 -2.97 0.35
N LEU A 173 6.12 -3.20 -0.60
CA LEU A 173 6.41 -3.89 -1.87
C LEU A 173 6.53 -2.86 -3.00
N ILE A 174 7.64 -2.89 -3.73
CA ILE A 174 7.93 -2.03 -4.87
C ILE A 174 8.11 -2.89 -6.12
N GLU A 175 7.32 -2.63 -7.15
CA GLU A 175 7.44 -3.21 -8.48
C GLU A 175 8.26 -2.30 -9.41
N LEU A 176 9.23 -2.86 -10.14
CA LEU A 176 10.03 -2.16 -11.15
C LEU A 176 9.81 -2.80 -12.52
N ALA A 177 9.38 -2.05 -13.53
CA ALA A 177 9.22 -2.55 -14.91
C ALA A 177 9.86 -1.64 -15.98
N GLY A 178 10.64 -0.64 -15.56
CA GLY A 178 11.30 0.35 -16.40
C GLY A 178 11.81 1.52 -15.57
N ASP A 179 12.15 2.64 -16.23
CA ASP A 179 12.90 3.74 -15.61
C ASP A 179 12.05 5.00 -15.29
N GLU A 180 10.75 4.99 -15.58
CA GLU A 180 9.87 6.14 -15.37
C GLU A 180 9.17 6.08 -13.99
N GLN A 181 9.55 7.00 -13.10
CA GLN A 181 9.07 7.05 -11.72
C GLN A 181 7.56 7.19 -11.61
N GLY A 182 6.94 6.34 -10.77
CA GLY A 182 5.50 6.36 -10.53
C GLY A 182 4.66 6.01 -11.76
N ILE A 183 5.29 5.48 -12.82
CA ILE A 183 4.64 5.10 -14.07
C ILE A 183 5.04 3.68 -14.46
N THR A 184 6.32 3.44 -14.72
CA THR A 184 6.84 2.10 -15.02
C THR A 184 7.56 1.47 -13.83
N TYR A 185 7.60 2.15 -12.70
CA TYR A 185 7.96 1.57 -11.40
C TYR A 185 7.24 2.29 -10.27
N ASP A 186 7.18 1.64 -9.12
CA ASP A 186 6.40 2.12 -7.99
C ASP A 186 7.01 3.31 -7.26
N LEU A 187 6.15 4.23 -6.86
CA LEU A 187 6.49 5.33 -5.97
C LEU A 187 5.47 5.42 -4.83
N LEU A 188 5.97 5.38 -3.60
CA LEU A 188 5.23 5.83 -2.42
C LEU A 188 5.56 7.31 -2.15
N ASP A 189 4.57 8.19 -2.35
CA ASP A 189 4.71 9.64 -2.25
C ASP A 189 4.02 10.15 -0.98
N ILE A 190 4.78 10.61 0.00
CA ILE A 190 4.30 10.93 1.35
C ILE A 190 4.45 12.44 1.56
N SER A 191 3.37 13.13 1.93
CA SER A 191 3.44 14.58 2.16
C SER A 191 4.04 14.95 3.54
N GLY A 192 3.98 14.03 4.50
CA GLY A 192 4.52 14.17 5.86
C GLY A 192 5.76 13.33 6.13
N ASP A 193 5.94 12.96 7.40
CA ASP A 193 7.12 12.20 7.85
C ASP A 193 6.95 10.69 7.59
N ALA A 194 8.02 10.04 7.17
CA ALA A 194 8.09 8.59 6.98
C ALA A 194 9.02 7.94 8.02
N THR A 195 8.51 7.01 8.82
CA THR A 195 9.31 6.15 9.72
C THR A 195 9.35 4.74 9.16
N LEU A 196 10.55 4.19 8.99
CA LEU A 196 10.77 2.90 8.32
C LEU A 196 11.31 1.87 9.33
N ALA A 197 10.78 0.65 9.21
CA ALA A 197 11.21 -0.58 9.88
C ALA A 197 10.71 -1.78 9.05
N GLY A 198 10.96 -3.00 9.50
CA GLY A 198 10.44 -4.20 8.83
C GLY A 198 11.04 -4.40 7.45
N THR A 199 10.23 -4.84 6.48
CA THR A 199 10.74 -5.31 5.18
C THR A 199 10.47 -4.33 4.04
N LEU A 200 11.48 -4.10 3.22
CA LEU A 200 11.32 -3.60 1.85
C LEU A 200 11.46 -4.79 0.90
N SER A 201 10.42 -5.06 0.11
CA SER A 201 10.42 -6.06 -0.95
C SER A 201 10.45 -5.39 -2.32
N VAL A 202 11.25 -5.94 -3.24
CA VAL A 202 11.38 -5.44 -4.62
C VAL A 202 11.05 -6.58 -5.59
N ASP A 203 10.06 -6.36 -6.45
CA ASP A 203 9.70 -7.21 -7.58
C ASP A 203 10.17 -6.56 -8.88
N LEU A 204 10.86 -7.31 -9.72
CA LEU A 204 11.39 -6.81 -10.99
C LEU A 204 10.42 -7.02 -12.17
N LEU A 205 9.29 -7.71 -12.05
CA LEU A 205 8.34 -7.90 -13.17
C LEU A 205 9.00 -8.22 -14.55
N ASP A 206 9.99 -9.12 -14.56
CA ASP A 206 10.83 -9.50 -15.72
C ASP A 206 11.75 -8.36 -16.27
N TYR A 207 11.90 -7.26 -15.55
CA TYR A 207 12.81 -6.15 -15.85
C TYR A 207 14.23 -6.46 -15.40
N THR A 208 15.21 -6.14 -16.25
CA THR A 208 16.63 -6.28 -15.93
C THR A 208 17.26 -4.89 -15.92
N PRO A 209 17.36 -4.22 -14.75
CA PRO A 209 17.98 -2.91 -14.69
C PRO A 209 19.51 -3.04 -14.84
N ASN A 210 20.15 -1.97 -15.29
CA ASN A 210 21.59 -1.90 -15.47
C ASN A 210 22.28 -1.53 -14.16
N VAL A 211 23.50 -2.03 -13.97
CA VAL A 211 24.34 -1.61 -12.83
C VAL A 211 24.55 -0.08 -12.88
N GLY A 212 24.25 0.57 -11.76
CA GLY A 212 24.30 2.03 -11.62
C GLY A 212 22.98 2.73 -11.86
N ASP A 213 21.92 2.04 -12.28
CA ASP A 213 20.57 2.61 -12.34
C ASP A 213 20.09 2.95 -10.92
N ILE A 214 19.33 4.04 -10.80
CA ILE A 214 18.83 4.58 -9.54
C ILE A 214 17.32 4.73 -9.63
N PHE A 215 16.60 4.12 -8.68
CA PHE A 215 15.15 4.21 -8.57
C PHE A 215 14.78 4.91 -7.26
N THR A 216 14.14 6.08 -7.33
CA THR A 216 13.63 6.76 -6.14
C THR A 216 12.23 6.23 -5.83
N ILE A 217 12.12 5.41 -4.79
CA ILE A 217 10.93 4.60 -4.49
C ILE A 217 10.05 5.19 -3.38
N ILE A 218 10.62 6.06 -2.55
CA ILE A 218 9.90 6.83 -1.54
C ILE A 218 10.30 8.30 -1.68
N MET A 219 9.31 9.18 -1.61
CA MET A 219 9.50 10.61 -1.33
C MET A 219 8.70 10.98 -0.07
N ALA A 220 9.28 11.80 0.81
CA ALA A 220 8.66 12.24 2.05
C ALA A 220 9.07 13.68 2.42
N GLN A 221 8.37 14.31 3.36
CA GLN A 221 8.84 15.54 4.00
C GLN A 221 10.10 15.30 4.81
N SER A 222 10.14 14.18 5.56
CA SER A 222 11.34 13.69 6.20
C SER A 222 11.36 12.18 6.26
N ILE A 223 12.54 11.57 6.14
CA ILE A 223 12.77 10.16 6.40
C ILE A 223 13.38 10.02 7.80
N GLY A 224 12.79 9.15 8.61
CA GLY A 224 13.30 8.81 9.94
C GLY A 224 14.71 8.23 9.89
N ILE A 225 15.40 8.24 11.02
CA ILE A 225 16.80 7.81 11.11
C ILE A 225 17.01 6.29 11.04
N THR A 226 15.93 5.50 11.13
CA THR A 226 15.99 4.04 11.08
C THR A 226 15.73 3.56 9.65
N PRO A 227 16.60 2.70 9.08
CA PRO A 227 16.35 2.09 7.79
C PRO A 227 15.33 0.93 7.91
N PHE A 228 14.96 0.33 6.77
CA PHE A 228 14.32 -0.98 6.77
C PHE A 228 15.21 -2.03 7.45
N ASP A 229 14.59 -2.98 8.16
CA ASP A 229 15.28 -4.07 8.85
C ASP A 229 15.77 -5.15 7.87
N ALA A 230 15.04 -5.33 6.76
CA ALA A 230 15.36 -6.30 5.72
C ALA A 230 15.07 -5.75 4.31
N LEU A 231 15.89 -6.20 3.35
CA LEU A 231 15.66 -6.06 1.92
C LEU A 231 15.42 -7.45 1.33
N ASN A 232 14.29 -7.64 0.67
CA ASN A 232 13.91 -8.87 -0.01
C ASN A 232 13.78 -8.61 -1.51
N ILE A 233 14.52 -9.34 -2.33
CA ILE A 233 14.44 -9.23 -3.79
C ILE A 233 13.76 -10.48 -4.31
N LEU A 234 12.61 -10.32 -4.95
CA LEU A 234 11.76 -11.43 -5.39
C LEU A 234 12.26 -12.11 -6.68
N ASP A 235 13.24 -11.50 -7.35
CA ASP A 235 13.96 -12.08 -8.48
C ASP A 235 15.46 -12.29 -8.17
N SER A 236 16.03 -13.35 -8.73
CA SER A 236 17.39 -13.79 -8.44
C SER A 236 18.43 -13.11 -9.34
N GLY A 237 19.48 -12.55 -8.74
CA GLY A 237 20.72 -12.19 -9.45
C GLY A 237 20.99 -10.70 -9.61
N ILE A 238 20.03 -9.83 -9.25
CA ILE A 238 20.25 -8.38 -9.11
C ILE A 238 20.45 -8.06 -7.63
N LEU A 239 21.41 -7.17 -7.35
CA LEU A 239 21.64 -6.63 -6.01
C LEU A 239 21.28 -5.15 -6.02
N PHE A 240 20.73 -4.68 -4.90
CA PHE A 240 20.46 -3.27 -4.67
C PHE A 240 21.14 -2.81 -3.39
N ASP A 241 21.76 -1.64 -3.46
CA ASP A 241 22.09 -0.85 -2.28
C ASP A 241 20.91 0.10 -2.01
N VAL A 242 20.44 0.15 -0.77
CA VAL A 242 19.39 1.10 -0.36
C VAL A 242 20.05 2.33 0.22
N VAL A 243 19.79 3.48 -0.39
CA VAL A 243 20.30 4.78 0.06
C VAL A 243 19.15 5.59 0.65
N TYR A 244 19.39 6.13 1.84
CA TYR A 244 18.43 6.97 2.56
C TYR A 244 18.99 8.39 2.60
N THR A 245 18.18 9.36 2.16
CA THR A 245 18.44 10.78 2.35
C THR A 245 17.45 11.35 3.38
N ASP A 246 17.53 12.65 3.65
CA ASP A 246 16.56 13.30 4.55
C ASP A 246 15.13 13.28 3.98
N THR A 247 14.94 13.10 2.67
CA THR A 247 13.63 13.27 2.00
C THR A 247 13.25 12.15 1.04
N ASP A 248 14.14 11.20 0.76
CA ASP A 248 13.87 10.10 -0.16
C ASP A 248 14.61 8.80 0.18
N VAL A 249 14.11 7.70 -0.38
CA VAL A 249 14.75 6.38 -0.37
C VAL A 249 14.98 5.94 -1.80
N GLN A 250 16.20 5.52 -2.09
CA GLN A 250 16.65 5.14 -3.42
C GLN A 250 17.19 3.70 -3.44
N LEU A 251 16.86 2.98 -4.51
CA LEU A 251 17.49 1.71 -4.85
C LEU A 251 18.57 1.97 -5.90
N ILE A 252 19.81 1.59 -5.61
CA ILE A 252 20.92 1.66 -6.56
C ILE A 252 21.30 0.24 -6.97
N VAL A 253 21.24 -0.05 -8.27
CA VAL A 253 21.60 -1.38 -8.79
C VAL A 253 23.10 -1.59 -8.66
N SER A 254 23.50 -2.59 -7.88
CA SER A 254 24.90 -2.92 -7.63
C SER A 254 25.36 -4.16 -8.40
N ALA A 255 26.65 -4.20 -8.74
CA ALA A 255 27.23 -5.35 -9.42
C ALA A 255 27.34 -6.53 -8.44
N VAL A 256 27.01 -7.74 -8.92
CA VAL A 256 27.30 -8.97 -8.16
C VAL A 256 28.82 -9.10 -7.97
N PRO A 257 29.33 -9.22 -6.73
CA PRO A 257 30.75 -9.41 -6.50
C PRO A 257 31.23 -10.69 -7.19
N VAL A 258 32.13 -10.57 -8.17
CA VAL A 258 32.79 -11.75 -8.75
C VAL A 258 33.72 -12.34 -7.68
N PRO A 259 33.56 -13.63 -7.30
CA PRO A 259 34.46 -14.25 -6.33
C PRO A 259 35.91 -14.11 -6.80
N SER A 260 36.81 -13.70 -5.90
CA SER A 260 38.24 -13.50 -6.18
C SER A 260 38.92 -14.71 -6.84
N GLY A 261 38.37 -15.92 -6.63
CA GLY A 261 38.79 -17.15 -7.32
C GLY A 261 38.62 -17.13 -8.84
N PHE A 262 37.59 -16.46 -9.38
CA PHE A 262 37.42 -16.32 -10.83
C PHE A 262 38.38 -15.30 -11.44
N LEU A 263 38.68 -14.21 -10.73
CA LEU A 263 39.72 -13.25 -11.13
C LEU A 263 41.12 -13.90 -11.13
N LEU A 264 41.40 -14.80 -10.17
CA LEU A 264 42.62 -15.60 -10.12
C LEU A 264 42.71 -16.64 -11.26
N LEU A 265 41.59 -17.25 -11.67
CA LEU A 265 41.54 -18.18 -12.80
C LEU A 265 41.80 -17.47 -14.14
N ILE A 266 41.20 -16.29 -14.36
CA ILE A 266 41.41 -15.50 -15.57
C ILE A 266 42.86 -15.00 -15.65
N SER A 267 43.41 -14.48 -14.54
CA SER A 267 44.81 -14.05 -14.48
C SER A 267 45.79 -15.24 -14.60
N GLY A 268 45.44 -16.40 -14.04
CA GLY A 268 46.18 -17.66 -14.21
C GLY A 268 46.24 -18.12 -15.67
N LEU A 269 45.13 -18.14 -16.41
CA LEU A 269 45.12 -18.52 -17.83
C LEU A 269 45.89 -17.53 -18.73
N LEU A 270 45.83 -16.24 -18.43
CA LEU A 270 46.62 -15.22 -19.15
C LEU A 270 48.13 -15.40 -18.93
N SER A 271 48.54 -15.69 -17.70
CA SER A 271 49.96 -15.97 -17.40
C SER A 271 50.47 -17.26 -18.06
N VAL A 272 49.67 -18.33 -18.13
CA VAL A 272 50.04 -19.59 -18.81
C VAL A 272 50.11 -19.44 -20.33
N THR A 273 49.22 -18.65 -20.93
CA THR A 273 49.24 -18.38 -22.38
C THR A 273 50.39 -17.45 -22.80
N TRP A 274 50.78 -16.51 -21.93
CA TRP A 274 51.96 -15.66 -22.15
C TRP A 274 53.29 -16.45 -22.03
N ILE A 275 53.39 -17.35 -21.06
CA ILE A 275 54.57 -18.22 -20.91
C ILE A 275 54.71 -19.16 -22.12
N LYS A 276 53.62 -19.75 -22.62
CA LYS A 276 53.68 -20.62 -23.82
C LYS A 276 54.11 -19.88 -25.10
N ARG A 277 53.85 -18.57 -25.23
CA ARG A 277 54.23 -17.76 -26.40
C ARG A 277 55.69 -17.28 -26.41
N ARG A 278 56.41 -17.37 -25.28
CA ARG A 278 57.84 -16.99 -25.19
C ARG A 278 58.80 -18.16 -25.40
N VAL A 279 58.30 -19.39 -25.46
CA VAL A 279 59.11 -20.63 -25.55
C VAL A 279 58.99 -21.30 -26.94
N SER A 280 58.36 -20.62 -27.90
CA SER A 280 58.29 -20.99 -29.33
C SER A 280 59.02 -19.97 -30.17
#